data_AF-A0A8H3YDU6-F1
#
_entry.id   AF-A0A8H3YDU6-F1
#
_cell.length_a   1.000
_cell.length_b   1.000
_cell.length_c   1.000
_cell.angle_alpha   90.00
_cell.angle_beta   90.00
_cell.angle_gamma   90.00
#
_symmetry.space_group_name_H-M   'P 1'
#
loop_
_entity.id
_entity.type
_entity.pdbx_description
1 polymer ?
#
loop_
_entity_poly.entity_id
_entity_poly.type
_entity_poly.pdbx_seq_one_letter_code
_entity_poly.pdbx_strand_id
1 'polypeptide(L)'
;MASMKYFTPSTLRQATLVARQTARSSSRAQELRLAFHLSSRSATTSSRTQNTHNIGNYASKAADHAKPSLLRRFIGTSANTKNIALDATALSSASRGHAASGTGASSSALPALTTPAVANWLYVSSGVVFFIIVVGGVTRLTESGLSITEWEPVKGILPPIGEEQWAVEWEKYKVTPEGIIANSRMSMEDFKKIFYMEWAHRIAGRVLGLSFISGAAYFLAKGKVSPGDRWKLAAIAGGIAFQGALGWYMVKSGLDEELLNTPGAVPRVSQYRLAAHLGAALVLFTGMVHTANSIKRDWKYAMGGENVKIAGVTGGETLRSILENPAVRRFGKWSTFVGGMVLFTAVSGAFVAGLDAGLIYNEFPTMGGRLMPPADEMMDPRYAQAADKSDTWWRNIFENPTTVQFDHRALAITTFTAVLSLPFLATRPALRRQLPPATVKWAKAASAAAILQVTMGITTLLYLVPVPLAAAHQAGSVLLLTTMLGLAGTMRRPGKLSRAWKSALANGQGPTASAVKNVESTLKARVNTP
;
A
#
# COMPACT_ATOMS: atom_id res chain seq x y z
N MET A 1 14.83 22.03 -8.57
CA MET A 1 14.62 20.64 -8.13
C MET A 1 15.35 19.72 -9.09
N ALA A 2 16.37 19.01 -8.61
CA ALA A 2 17.17 18.12 -9.44
C ALA A 2 16.35 16.90 -9.86
N SER A 3 16.35 16.57 -11.15
CA SER A 3 15.84 15.29 -11.66
C SER A 3 16.78 14.17 -11.17
N MET A 4 16.24 13.16 -10.47
CA MET A 4 16.98 11.95 -10.18
C MET A 4 16.80 10.99 -11.35
N LYS A 5 17.90 10.68 -12.01
CA LYS A 5 17.95 9.77 -13.15
C LYS A 5 18.23 8.36 -12.64
N TYR A 6 17.51 7.37 -13.18
CA TYR A 6 17.81 5.96 -12.90
C TYR A 6 19.06 5.48 -13.68
N PHE A 7 19.45 6.21 -14.74
CA PHE A 7 20.63 5.95 -15.57
C PHE A 7 21.76 6.95 -15.34
N THR A 8 22.98 6.57 -15.72
CA THR A 8 24.13 7.48 -15.73
C THR A 8 23.91 8.64 -16.74
N PRO A 9 24.50 9.82 -16.51
CA PRO A 9 24.35 10.97 -17.41
C PRO A 9 24.82 10.70 -18.86
N SER A 10 25.75 9.78 -19.06
CA SER A 10 26.28 9.38 -20.37
C SER A 10 25.27 8.58 -21.19
N THR A 11 24.62 7.57 -20.61
CA THR A 11 23.61 6.73 -21.29
C THR A 11 22.42 7.57 -21.72
N LEU A 12 21.93 8.46 -20.84
CA LEU A 12 20.84 9.38 -21.16
C LEU A 12 21.23 10.43 -22.20
N ARG A 13 22.47 10.93 -22.20
CA ARG A 13 22.94 11.86 -23.25
C ARG A 13 23.03 11.16 -24.60
N GLN A 14 23.55 9.93 -24.65
CA GLN A 14 23.60 9.16 -25.90
C GLN A 14 22.19 8.86 -26.42
N ALA A 15 21.27 8.37 -25.58
CA ALA A 15 19.89 8.14 -25.98
C ALA A 15 19.20 9.44 -26.45
N THR A 16 19.39 10.56 -25.75
CA THR A 16 18.81 11.87 -26.14
C THR A 16 19.43 12.41 -27.43
N LEU A 17 20.73 12.21 -27.65
CA LEU A 17 21.42 12.64 -28.88
C LEU A 17 21.00 11.80 -30.07
N VAL A 18 20.93 10.47 -29.90
CA VAL A 18 20.41 9.55 -30.91
C VAL A 18 18.96 9.93 -31.22
N ALA A 19 18.10 10.12 -30.22
CA ALA A 19 16.71 10.55 -30.38
C ALA A 19 16.57 11.88 -31.14
N ARG A 20 17.41 12.88 -30.81
CA ARG A 20 17.43 14.16 -31.53
C ARG A 20 17.92 14.01 -32.96
N GLN A 21 18.84 13.07 -33.22
CA GLN A 21 19.31 12.77 -34.56
C GLN A 21 18.28 12.00 -35.38
N THR A 22 17.57 11.02 -34.80
CA THR A 22 16.47 10.30 -35.45
C THR A 22 15.24 11.18 -35.66
N ALA A 23 14.90 12.06 -34.72
CA ALA A 23 13.80 13.01 -34.88
C ALA A 23 14.11 14.07 -35.96
N ARG A 24 15.36 14.54 -36.04
CA ARG A 24 15.81 15.41 -37.14
C ARG A 24 15.86 14.67 -38.46
N SER A 25 16.24 13.38 -38.47
CA SER A 25 16.26 12.59 -39.70
C SER A 25 14.87 12.19 -40.17
N SER A 26 13.88 12.01 -39.28
CA SER A 26 12.49 11.75 -39.65
C SER A 26 11.80 13.00 -40.18
N SER A 27 12.02 14.17 -39.56
CA SER A 27 11.60 15.49 -40.07
C SER A 27 12.24 15.77 -41.44
N ARG A 28 13.55 15.55 -41.56
CA ARG A 28 14.28 15.71 -42.83
C ARG A 28 13.90 14.65 -43.85
N ALA A 29 13.50 13.44 -43.43
CA ALA A 29 12.98 12.40 -44.33
C ALA A 29 11.53 12.68 -44.76
N GLN A 30 10.74 13.41 -43.98
CA GLN A 30 9.43 13.93 -44.41
C GLN A 30 9.60 15.08 -45.39
N GLU A 31 10.51 16.03 -45.13
CA GLU A 31 10.87 17.07 -46.10
C GLU A 31 11.49 16.49 -47.38
N LEU A 32 12.38 15.50 -47.24
CA LEU A 32 12.96 14.79 -48.37
C LEU A 32 11.93 13.91 -49.07
N ARG A 33 10.94 13.31 -48.41
CA ARG A 33 9.82 12.60 -49.09
C ARG A 33 8.93 13.57 -49.87
N LEU A 34 8.72 14.78 -49.37
CA LEU A 34 8.04 15.85 -50.11
C LEU A 34 8.87 16.29 -51.33
N ALA A 35 10.20 16.45 -51.16
CA ALA A 35 11.13 16.76 -52.25
C ALA A 35 11.33 15.59 -53.23
N PHE A 36 11.22 14.34 -52.77
CA PHE A 36 11.39 13.12 -53.56
C PHE A 36 10.11 12.75 -54.31
N HIS A 37 8.93 13.13 -53.83
CA HIS A 37 7.71 13.10 -54.66
C HIS A 37 7.74 14.13 -55.79
N LEU A 38 8.48 15.24 -55.61
CA LEU A 38 8.74 16.21 -56.68
C LEU A 38 9.88 15.78 -57.63
N SER A 39 10.78 14.91 -57.18
CA SER A 39 11.96 14.46 -57.95
C SER A 39 11.82 13.06 -58.58
N SER A 40 10.84 12.24 -58.18
CA SER A 40 10.68 10.84 -58.65
C SER A 40 9.98 10.69 -60.02
N ARG A 41 9.95 11.75 -60.83
CA ARG A 41 9.63 11.68 -62.26
C ARG A 41 10.81 11.30 -63.16
N SER A 42 11.98 10.96 -62.61
CA SER A 42 13.15 10.60 -63.41
C SER A 42 13.88 9.38 -62.87
N ALA A 43 13.97 8.38 -63.76
CA ALA A 43 15.02 7.38 -63.88
C ALA A 43 15.01 6.12 -62.98
N THR A 44 15.10 5.02 -63.70
CA THR A 44 15.10 3.59 -63.38
C THR A 44 16.52 3.03 -63.20
N THR A 45 16.55 1.81 -62.62
CA THR A 45 17.42 0.63 -62.89
C THR A 45 18.74 0.37 -62.14
N SER A 46 18.80 -0.86 -61.57
CA SER A 46 19.91 -1.85 -61.55
C SER A 46 21.11 -1.61 -60.59
N SER A 47 21.80 -2.57 -59.94
CA SER A 47 21.66 -4.00 -59.56
C SER A 47 22.90 -4.38 -58.69
N ARG A 48 22.83 -5.48 -57.89
CA ARG A 48 23.86 -6.53 -57.57
C ARG A 48 25.29 -6.11 -57.08
N THR A 49 26.07 -6.77 -56.19
CA THR A 49 26.21 -8.17 -55.71
C THR A 49 27.21 -8.25 -54.50
N GLN A 50 27.04 -9.32 -53.71
CA GLN A 50 27.96 -10.11 -52.82
C GLN A 50 29.45 -9.77 -52.61
N ASN A 51 29.99 -10.05 -51.40
CA ASN A 51 31.01 -11.12 -51.19
C ASN A 51 31.28 -11.52 -49.72
N THR A 52 31.78 -12.74 -49.53
CA THR A 52 32.05 -13.52 -48.30
C THR A 52 33.56 -13.69 -47.99
N HIS A 53 33.98 -13.98 -46.74
CA HIS A 53 34.84 -15.15 -46.37
C HIS A 53 35.39 -15.21 -44.91
N ASN A 54 35.49 -16.48 -44.42
CA ASN A 54 36.42 -17.17 -43.48
C ASN A 54 36.66 -16.67 -42.04
N ILE A 55 36.47 -17.44 -40.94
CA ILE A 55 36.94 -18.77 -40.44
C ILE A 55 38.40 -18.79 -39.93
N GLY A 56 38.56 -19.17 -38.64
CA GLY A 56 39.81 -19.65 -38.02
C GLY A 56 39.63 -20.06 -36.54
N ASN A 57 39.82 -21.36 -36.26
CA ASN A 57 39.72 -22.06 -34.96
C ASN A 57 40.94 -21.85 -34.04
N TYR A 58 40.83 -22.19 -32.74
CA TYR A 58 41.73 -23.12 -32.01
C TYR A 58 41.18 -23.50 -30.61
N ALA A 59 41.31 -24.79 -30.25
CA ALA A 59 40.99 -25.44 -28.97
C ALA A 59 42.18 -25.34 -27.97
N SER A 60 42.23 -25.78 -26.68
CA SER A 60 41.62 -26.89 -25.93
C SER A 60 42.08 -26.89 -24.43
N LYS A 61 41.41 -27.72 -23.58
CA LYS A 61 41.84 -28.45 -22.34
C LYS A 61 42.04 -27.66 -21.00
N ALA A 62 41.30 -27.94 -19.91
CA ALA A 62 41.30 -29.09 -18.93
C ALA A 62 42.45 -28.98 -17.90
N ALA A 63 42.40 -29.27 -16.58
CA ALA A 63 41.41 -29.76 -15.60
C ALA A 63 41.95 -29.51 -14.14
N ASP A 64 41.13 -29.81 -13.14
CA ASP A 64 41.43 -30.35 -11.78
C ASP A 64 41.77 -29.51 -10.51
N HIS A 65 40.90 -29.75 -9.52
CA HIS A 65 41.08 -30.09 -8.09
C HIS A 65 41.65 -29.13 -7.01
N ALA A 66 40.71 -28.70 -6.15
CA ALA A 66 40.57 -29.02 -4.71
C ALA A 66 41.47 -28.40 -3.59
N LYS A 67 40.76 -27.59 -2.76
CA LYS A 67 40.81 -27.36 -1.29
C LYS A 67 41.95 -26.55 -0.65
N PRO A 68 41.56 -25.67 0.30
CA PRO A 68 42.30 -25.53 1.55
C PRO A 68 41.42 -25.74 2.80
N SER A 69 42.04 -26.30 3.83
CA SER A 69 41.55 -26.41 5.21
C SER A 69 42.05 -25.23 6.06
N LEU A 70 41.45 -25.11 7.24
CA LEU A 70 41.89 -24.43 8.47
C LEU A 70 41.06 -23.21 8.86
N LEU A 71 40.17 -23.49 9.82
CA LEU A 71 39.45 -22.54 10.63
C LEU A 71 39.93 -22.73 12.08
N ARG A 72 40.12 -21.58 12.75
CA ARG A 72 39.80 -21.30 14.16
C ARG A 72 40.90 -21.42 15.22
N ARG A 73 41.12 -20.28 15.90
CA ARG A 73 41.30 -20.21 17.36
C ARG A 73 40.76 -18.86 17.90
N PHE A 74 40.43 -18.88 19.21
CA PHE A 74 39.78 -17.86 20.07
C PHE A 74 38.23 -17.96 20.10
N ILE A 75 37.59 -18.60 21.10
CA ILE A 75 37.44 -18.28 22.55
C ILE A 75 36.79 -16.89 22.72
N GLY A 76 35.68 -16.68 23.42
CA GLY A 76 34.93 -17.53 24.34
C GLY A 76 33.67 -16.82 24.87
N THR A 77 32.96 -17.59 25.66
CA THR A 77 31.76 -17.32 26.49
C THR A 77 31.75 -16.01 27.29
N SER A 78 30.57 -15.41 27.47
CA SER A 78 29.98 -15.25 28.82
C SER A 78 28.57 -14.63 28.75
N ALA A 79 27.68 -15.16 29.59
CA ALA A 79 26.35 -14.65 29.88
C ALA A 79 26.42 -13.46 30.87
N ASN A 80 25.47 -12.52 30.82
CA ASN A 80 25.09 -11.81 32.03
C ASN A 80 23.64 -11.30 31.98
N THR A 81 22.95 -11.56 33.08
CA THR A 81 21.56 -11.26 33.41
C THR A 81 21.55 -9.99 34.26
N LYS A 82 20.62 -9.05 34.03
CA LYS A 82 20.27 -8.05 35.06
C LYS A 82 18.76 -7.84 35.15
N ASN A 83 18.22 -8.36 36.26
CA ASN A 83 16.95 -7.98 36.85
C ASN A 83 17.07 -6.57 37.45
N ILE A 84 15.99 -5.78 37.36
CA ILE A 84 15.77 -4.58 38.16
C ILE A 84 14.46 -4.80 38.92
N ALA A 85 14.59 -5.01 40.23
CA ALA A 85 13.48 -4.97 41.19
C ALA A 85 13.28 -3.52 41.64
N LEU A 86 12.02 -3.10 41.73
CA LEU A 86 11.59 -1.80 42.25
C LEU A 86 11.21 -1.96 43.72
N ASP A 87 11.90 -1.24 44.60
CA ASP A 87 11.56 -1.08 46.00
C ASP A 87 10.23 -0.33 46.17
N ALA A 88 9.37 -0.87 47.02
CA ALA A 88 8.10 -0.29 47.42
C ALA A 88 8.11 -0.10 48.95
N THR A 89 8.58 1.06 49.40
CA THR A 89 8.41 1.50 50.79
C THR A 89 8.55 3.01 50.88
N ALA A 90 7.44 3.67 51.18
CA ALA A 90 7.30 4.94 51.90
C ALA A 90 6.17 5.77 51.28
N LEU A 91 5.05 5.89 52.00
CA LEU A 91 4.32 7.14 52.27
C LEU A 91 2.93 6.80 52.82
N SER A 92 2.93 6.46 54.11
CA SER A 92 1.82 6.72 55.01
C SER A 92 2.20 7.92 55.87
N SER A 93 1.19 8.72 56.25
CA SER A 93 1.22 9.91 57.11
C SER A 93 1.62 11.24 56.46
N ALA A 94 0.59 12.04 56.16
CA ALA A 94 0.50 13.43 56.59
C ALA A 94 -0.88 14.00 56.19
N SER A 95 -1.88 13.76 57.03
CA SER A 95 -3.02 14.67 57.17
C SER A 95 -2.56 15.87 57.99
N ARG A 96 -2.59 17.06 57.42
CA ARG A 96 -2.68 18.32 58.18
C ARG A 96 -3.24 19.39 57.26
N GLY A 97 -4.35 19.98 57.70
CA GLY A 97 -5.13 20.94 56.94
C GLY A 97 -4.37 22.25 56.69
N HIS A 98 -4.69 22.86 55.56
CA HIS A 98 -4.57 24.30 55.33
C HIS A 98 -5.84 24.74 54.58
N ALA A 99 -6.63 25.56 55.25
CA ALA A 99 -7.69 26.33 54.63
C ALA A 99 -7.10 27.57 53.94
N ALA A 100 -7.80 28.01 52.89
CA ALA A 100 -7.70 29.30 52.20
C ALA A 100 -6.46 29.60 51.33
N SER A 101 -6.64 29.48 50.01
CA SER A 101 -6.66 30.66 49.14
C SER A 101 -7.30 30.28 47.80
N GLY A 102 -8.45 30.89 47.53
CA GLY A 102 -9.13 30.78 46.25
C GLY A 102 -8.31 31.49 45.18
N THR A 103 -7.41 30.78 44.52
CA THR A 103 -6.98 31.17 43.18
C THR A 103 -8.15 30.86 42.26
N GLY A 104 -8.80 31.90 41.74
CA GLY A 104 -9.79 31.77 40.68
C GLY A 104 -9.19 30.94 39.56
N ALA A 105 -9.58 29.67 39.49
CA ALA A 105 -9.24 28.79 38.39
C ALA A 105 -9.95 29.38 37.18
N SER A 106 -9.22 30.19 36.40
CA SER A 106 -9.59 30.51 35.02
C SER A 106 -10.06 29.20 34.40
N SER A 107 -11.36 29.10 34.10
CA SER A 107 -11.93 27.96 33.40
C SER A 107 -11.24 27.89 32.04
N SER A 108 -10.13 27.16 31.96
CA SER A 108 -9.37 27.02 30.72
C SER A 108 -10.28 26.28 29.76
N ALA A 109 -10.94 27.03 28.89
CA ALA A 109 -11.99 26.48 28.06
C ALA A 109 -11.41 25.41 27.12
N LEU A 110 -12.18 24.33 26.92
CA LEU A 110 -11.68 23.11 26.31
C LEU A 110 -11.13 23.33 24.88
N PRO A 111 -10.06 22.62 24.48
CA PRO A 111 -9.57 22.67 23.11
C PRO A 111 -10.65 22.27 22.10
N ALA A 112 -10.63 22.86 20.90
CA ALA A 112 -11.57 22.54 19.84
C ALA A 112 -11.56 21.03 19.50
N LEU A 113 -12.75 20.43 19.39
CA LEU A 113 -12.91 19.06 18.91
C LEU A 113 -12.84 19.02 17.37
N THR A 114 -12.18 18.00 16.82
CA THR A 114 -12.06 17.85 15.37
C THR A 114 -13.43 17.65 14.72
N THR A 115 -13.73 18.42 13.68
CA THR A 115 -15.05 18.44 13.05
C THR A 115 -15.29 17.24 12.11
N PRO A 116 -16.55 16.84 11.85
CA PRO A 116 -16.87 15.75 10.92
C PRO A 116 -16.47 16.04 9.47
N ALA A 117 -16.29 17.32 9.10
CA ALA A 117 -15.81 17.71 7.79
C ALA A 117 -14.40 17.16 7.52
N VAL A 118 -13.52 17.18 8.53
CA VAL A 118 -12.17 16.58 8.45
C VAL A 118 -12.27 15.08 8.20
N ALA A 119 -13.20 14.39 8.88
CA ALA A 119 -13.40 12.96 8.68
C ALA A 119 -13.94 12.62 7.29
N ASN A 120 -14.92 13.39 6.77
CA ASN A 120 -15.43 13.21 5.41
C ASN A 120 -14.32 13.40 4.37
N TRP A 121 -13.50 14.44 4.53
CA TRP A 121 -12.34 14.67 3.68
C TRP A 121 -11.32 13.52 3.76
N LEU A 122 -11.05 12.96 4.94
CA LEU A 122 -10.21 11.78 5.09
C LEU A 122 -10.80 10.54 4.41
N TYR A 123 -12.12 10.32 4.46
CA TYR A 123 -12.75 9.23 3.72
C TYR A 123 -12.59 9.41 2.21
N VAL A 124 -12.85 10.61 1.69
CA VAL A 124 -12.63 10.92 0.26
C VAL A 124 -11.18 10.67 -0.12
N SER A 125 -10.23 11.17 0.67
CA SER A 125 -8.80 10.98 0.44
C SER A 125 -8.41 9.49 0.50
N SER A 126 -8.99 8.71 1.41
CA SER A 126 -8.77 7.25 1.47
C SER A 126 -9.40 6.52 0.28
N GLY A 127 -10.51 7.01 -0.28
CA GLY A 127 -11.09 6.51 -1.52
C GLY A 127 -10.18 6.74 -2.72
N VAL A 128 -9.47 7.87 -2.76
CA VAL A 128 -8.41 8.13 -3.75
C VAL A 128 -7.25 7.15 -3.56
N VAL A 129 -6.81 6.89 -2.32
CA VAL A 129 -5.78 5.86 -2.04
C VAL A 129 -6.23 4.47 -2.51
N PHE A 130 -7.47 4.09 -2.24
CA PHE A 130 -8.06 2.84 -2.74
C PHE A 130 -7.96 2.75 -4.26
N PHE A 131 -8.36 3.82 -4.97
CA PHE A 131 -8.26 3.87 -6.43
C PHE A 131 -6.81 3.75 -6.92
N ILE A 132 -5.88 4.46 -6.29
CA ILE A 132 -4.44 4.38 -6.60
C ILE A 132 -3.91 2.95 -6.41
N ILE A 133 -4.31 2.26 -5.34
CA ILE A 133 -3.94 0.86 -5.11
C ILE A 133 -4.43 0.00 -6.28
N VAL A 134 -5.69 0.12 -6.71
CA VAL A 134 -6.22 -0.66 -7.84
C VAL A 134 -5.47 -0.37 -9.13
N VAL A 135 -5.27 0.91 -9.48
CA VAL A 135 -4.51 1.31 -10.67
C VAL A 135 -3.06 0.83 -10.61
N GLY A 136 -2.44 0.84 -9.43
CA GLY A 136 -1.09 0.29 -9.23
C GLY A 136 -1.05 -1.22 -9.43
N GLY A 137 -2.09 -1.94 -9.00
CA GLY A 137 -2.27 -3.36 -9.31
C GLY A 137 -2.33 -3.62 -10.81
N VAL A 138 -3.15 -2.85 -11.55
CA VAL A 138 -3.21 -2.93 -13.01
C VAL A 138 -1.84 -2.62 -13.64
N THR A 139 -1.16 -1.57 -13.19
CA THR A 139 0.18 -1.19 -13.67
C THR A 139 1.20 -2.31 -13.52
N ARG A 140 1.13 -3.09 -12.42
CA ARG A 140 1.98 -4.28 -12.25
C ARG A 140 1.56 -5.43 -13.17
N LEU A 141 0.27 -5.71 -13.26
CA LEU A 141 -0.30 -6.82 -14.04
C LEU A 141 -0.16 -6.63 -15.55
N THR A 142 -0.05 -5.39 -16.02
CA THR A 142 0.21 -5.04 -17.43
C THR A 142 1.68 -4.74 -17.70
N GLU A 143 2.57 -5.09 -16.77
CA GLU A 143 4.03 -4.86 -16.86
C GLU A 143 4.40 -3.43 -17.29
N SER A 144 3.63 -2.47 -16.79
CA SER A 144 3.77 -1.07 -17.20
C SER A 144 4.66 -0.27 -16.25
N GLY A 145 5.08 -0.87 -15.12
CA GLY A 145 5.74 -0.17 -14.02
C GLY A 145 7.16 0.34 -14.28
N LEU A 146 7.73 0.06 -15.46
CA LEU A 146 9.11 0.44 -15.83
C LEU A 146 9.16 1.28 -17.13
N SER A 147 8.01 1.67 -17.67
CA SER A 147 7.89 2.45 -18.91
C SER A 147 8.40 3.89 -18.79
N ILE A 148 8.39 4.47 -17.59
CA ILE A 148 8.86 5.84 -17.29
C ILE A 148 10.18 5.79 -16.52
N THR A 149 11.26 6.06 -17.25
CA THR A 149 12.66 5.92 -16.82
C THR A 149 13.25 7.14 -16.12
N GLU A 150 12.45 8.17 -15.84
CA GLU A 150 12.88 9.36 -15.13
C GLU A 150 11.91 9.69 -14.00
N TRP A 151 12.47 10.19 -12.89
CA TRP A 151 11.67 10.72 -11.80
C TRP A 151 11.63 12.24 -11.87
N GLU A 152 10.61 12.76 -12.55
CA GLU A 152 10.34 14.18 -12.64
C GLU A 152 9.05 14.54 -11.86
N PRO A 153 9.14 14.95 -10.58
CA PRO A 153 7.97 15.20 -9.75
C PRO A 153 7.05 16.31 -10.29
N VAL A 154 7.62 17.32 -10.95
CA VAL A 154 6.89 18.52 -11.44
C VAL A 154 6.67 18.48 -12.95
N LYS A 155 7.72 18.29 -13.75
CA LYS A 155 7.62 18.31 -15.22
C LYS A 155 6.80 17.16 -15.79
N GLY A 156 6.90 15.97 -15.18
CA GLY A 156 6.14 14.79 -15.58
C GLY A 156 4.65 14.81 -15.21
N ILE A 157 4.05 15.98 -14.97
CA ILE A 157 2.61 16.14 -14.79
C ILE A 157 1.89 15.99 -16.14
N LEU A 158 2.41 16.64 -17.18
CA LEU A 158 1.88 16.50 -18.53
C LEU A 158 2.53 15.29 -19.21
N PRO A 159 1.76 14.40 -19.85
CA PRO A 159 2.33 13.34 -20.68
C PRO A 159 2.90 13.95 -21.98
N PRO A 160 3.70 13.20 -22.75
CA PRO A 160 4.16 13.66 -24.08
C PRO A 160 2.97 13.97 -25.00
N ILE A 161 2.94 15.18 -25.59
CA ILE A 161 1.78 15.66 -26.39
C ILE A 161 2.09 15.63 -27.91
N GLY A 162 3.37 15.62 -28.30
CA GLY A 162 3.81 15.62 -29.70
C GLY A 162 4.68 14.43 -30.08
N GLU A 163 4.79 14.15 -31.39
CA GLU A 163 5.57 13.02 -31.92
C GLU A 163 7.05 13.07 -31.50
N GLU A 164 7.65 14.26 -31.45
CA GLU A 164 9.04 14.43 -31.02
C GLU A 164 9.24 14.01 -29.55
N GLN A 165 8.36 14.45 -28.65
CA GLN A 165 8.44 14.11 -27.23
C GLN A 165 8.22 12.60 -27.03
N TRP A 166 7.27 12.04 -27.77
CA TRP A 166 7.02 10.60 -27.79
C TRP A 166 8.22 9.80 -28.29
N ALA A 167 8.90 10.25 -29.33
CA ALA A 167 10.12 9.62 -29.83
C ALA A 167 11.24 9.64 -28.77
N VAL A 168 11.39 10.74 -28.03
CA VAL A 168 12.39 10.83 -26.95
C VAL A 168 12.13 9.80 -25.85
N GLU A 169 10.90 9.70 -25.34
CA GLU A 169 10.57 8.71 -24.30
C GLU A 169 10.70 7.27 -24.81
N TRP A 170 10.36 7.03 -26.08
CA TRP A 170 10.52 5.73 -26.71
C TRP A 170 11.99 5.30 -26.82
N GLU A 171 12.88 6.19 -27.24
CA GLU A 171 14.31 5.90 -27.31
C GLU A 171 14.92 5.62 -25.91
N LYS A 172 14.45 6.32 -24.87
CA LYS A 172 14.85 6.01 -23.49
C LYS A 172 14.38 4.62 -23.07
N TYR A 173 13.16 4.24 -23.43
CA TYR A 173 12.60 2.96 -23.06
C TYR A 173 13.30 1.77 -23.74
N LYS A 174 13.63 1.88 -25.04
CA LYS A 174 14.28 0.81 -25.81
C LYS A 174 15.63 0.35 -25.27
N VAL A 175 16.33 1.21 -24.52
CA VAL A 175 17.63 0.89 -23.92
C VAL A 175 17.53 0.32 -22.50
N THR A 176 16.31 0.20 -21.96
CA THR A 176 16.08 -0.41 -20.65
C THR A 176 16.17 -1.94 -20.73
N PRO A 177 16.46 -2.64 -19.61
CA PRO A 177 16.37 -4.10 -19.55
C PRO A 177 15.01 -4.64 -20.02
N GLU A 178 13.90 -4.01 -19.64
CA GLU A 178 12.55 -4.39 -20.06
C GLU A 178 12.36 -4.22 -21.58
N GLY A 179 12.81 -3.09 -22.14
CA GLY A 179 12.79 -2.82 -23.57
C GLY A 179 13.62 -3.81 -24.39
N ILE A 180 14.78 -4.24 -23.87
CA ILE A 180 15.70 -5.13 -24.59
C ILE A 180 15.28 -6.60 -24.44
N ILE A 181 14.99 -7.06 -23.22
CA ILE A 181 14.75 -8.49 -22.93
C ILE A 181 13.30 -8.87 -23.20
N ALA A 182 12.33 -8.10 -22.70
CA ALA A 182 10.91 -8.45 -22.76
C ALA A 182 10.20 -7.86 -23.99
N ASN A 183 10.54 -6.63 -24.36
CA ASN A 183 9.73 -5.80 -25.26
C ASN A 183 10.46 -5.37 -26.55
N SER A 184 11.44 -6.13 -27.03
CA SER A 184 12.28 -5.78 -28.19
C SER A 184 11.52 -5.61 -29.52
N ARG A 185 10.34 -6.23 -29.63
CA ARG A 185 9.45 -6.15 -30.82
C ARG A 185 8.26 -5.21 -30.62
N MET A 186 8.21 -4.47 -29.52
CA MET A 186 7.08 -3.63 -29.16
C MET A 186 6.94 -2.44 -30.13
N SER A 187 5.70 -2.14 -30.50
CA SER A 187 5.38 -0.97 -31.32
C SER A 187 5.31 0.31 -30.46
N MET A 188 5.43 1.47 -31.11
CA MET A 188 5.22 2.77 -30.46
C MET A 188 3.80 2.89 -29.86
N GLU A 189 2.80 2.27 -30.47
CA GLU A 189 1.43 2.31 -29.98
C GLU A 189 1.29 1.52 -28.67
N ASP A 190 1.91 0.35 -28.59
CA ASP A 190 1.89 -0.48 -27.39
C ASP A 190 2.70 0.15 -26.26
N PHE A 191 3.82 0.81 -26.58
CA PHE A 191 4.56 1.63 -25.64
C PHE A 191 3.70 2.74 -25.02
N LYS A 192 2.89 3.45 -25.83
CA LYS A 192 1.97 4.47 -25.31
C LYS A 192 0.98 3.89 -24.32
N LYS A 193 0.49 2.67 -24.52
CA LYS A 193 -0.47 2.00 -23.61
C LYS A 193 0.15 1.79 -22.23
N ILE A 194 1.35 1.20 -22.16
CA ILE A 194 2.04 0.97 -20.88
C ILE A 194 2.46 2.30 -20.23
N PHE A 195 2.91 3.28 -21.03
CA PHE A 195 3.28 4.61 -20.55
C PHE A 195 2.11 5.32 -19.89
N TYR A 196 0.93 5.34 -20.55
CA TYR A 196 -0.24 6.00 -19.99
C TYR A 196 -0.74 5.35 -18.71
N MET A 197 -0.65 4.02 -18.60
CA MET A 197 -1.01 3.31 -17.37
C MET A 197 -0.11 3.74 -16.20
N GLU A 198 1.20 3.73 -16.40
CA GLU A 198 2.16 4.14 -15.38
C GLU A 198 2.03 5.64 -15.05
N TRP A 199 1.87 6.48 -16.06
CA TRP A 199 1.64 7.91 -15.90
C TRP A 199 0.38 8.16 -15.06
N ALA A 200 -0.74 7.50 -15.37
CA ALA A 200 -2.00 7.66 -14.63
C ALA A 200 -1.83 7.29 -13.14
N HIS A 201 -1.12 6.19 -12.85
CA HIS A 201 -0.81 5.80 -11.47
C HIS A 201 0.02 6.88 -10.74
N ARG A 202 1.09 7.36 -11.36
CA ARG A 202 1.99 8.40 -10.80
C ARG A 202 1.26 9.73 -10.58
N ILE A 203 0.42 10.15 -11.53
CA ILE A 203 -0.37 11.39 -11.42
C ILE A 203 -1.38 11.30 -10.31
N ALA A 204 -2.09 10.17 -10.18
CA ALA A 204 -3.03 9.98 -9.09
C ALA A 204 -2.36 10.15 -7.71
N GLY A 205 -1.15 9.62 -7.54
CA GLY A 205 -0.34 9.85 -6.33
C GLY A 205 0.01 11.33 -6.08
N ARG A 206 0.37 12.09 -7.12
CA ARG A 206 0.65 13.53 -7.01
C ARG A 206 -0.59 14.34 -6.65
N VAL A 207 -1.72 14.04 -7.29
CA VAL A 207 -3.03 14.68 -7.01
C VAL A 207 -3.45 14.41 -5.56
N LEU A 208 -3.27 13.17 -5.07
CA LEU A 208 -3.49 12.85 -3.66
C LEU A 208 -2.60 13.69 -2.74
N GLY A 209 -1.28 13.77 -3.00
CA GLY A 209 -0.36 14.55 -2.19
C GLY A 209 -0.75 16.02 -2.09
N LEU A 210 -1.01 16.67 -3.23
CA LEU A 210 -1.39 18.08 -3.29
C LEU A 210 -2.75 18.35 -2.64
N SER A 211 -3.75 17.52 -2.94
CA SER A 211 -5.09 17.65 -2.36
C SER A 211 -5.07 17.42 -0.84
N PHE A 212 -4.23 16.49 -0.36
CA PHE A 212 -4.11 16.22 1.06
C PHE A 212 -3.44 17.38 1.80
N ILE A 213 -2.30 17.87 1.31
CA ILE A 213 -1.58 18.98 1.95
C ILE A 213 -2.46 20.23 1.98
N SER A 214 -3.12 20.56 0.87
CA SER A 214 -4.02 21.72 0.77
C SER A 214 -5.21 21.61 1.71
N GLY A 215 -5.84 20.44 1.77
CA GLY A 215 -6.95 20.17 2.69
C GLY A 215 -6.53 20.24 4.16
N ALA A 216 -5.39 19.64 4.51
CA ALA A 216 -4.84 19.69 5.87
C ALA A 216 -4.54 21.13 6.31
N ALA A 217 -3.85 21.90 5.45
CA ALA A 217 -3.54 23.30 5.70
C ALA A 217 -4.81 24.13 5.92
N TYR A 218 -5.83 23.95 5.08
CA TYR A 218 -7.12 24.61 5.23
C TYR A 218 -7.80 24.30 6.58
N PHE A 219 -7.88 23.02 6.97
CA PHE A 219 -8.53 22.64 8.22
C PHE A 219 -7.76 23.09 9.47
N LEU A 220 -6.42 23.08 9.40
CA LEU A 220 -5.56 23.61 10.46
C LEU A 220 -5.73 25.12 10.61
N ALA A 221 -5.68 25.88 9.50
CA ALA A 221 -5.86 27.32 9.50
C ALA A 221 -7.25 27.74 10.01
N LYS A 222 -8.29 26.92 9.78
CA LYS A 222 -9.65 27.14 10.31
C LYS A 222 -9.86 26.65 11.74
N GLY A 223 -8.84 26.12 12.41
CA GLY A 223 -8.96 25.59 13.78
C GLY A 223 -9.92 24.41 13.90
N LYS A 224 -10.16 23.68 12.80
CA LYS A 224 -11.12 22.56 12.73
C LYS A 224 -10.54 21.21 13.20
N VAL A 225 -9.30 21.22 13.68
CA VAL A 225 -8.51 20.03 14.06
C VAL A 225 -8.00 20.17 15.49
N SER A 226 -8.34 19.19 16.32
CA SER A 226 -7.88 19.10 17.70
C SER A 226 -6.36 18.83 17.77
N PRO A 227 -5.64 19.28 18.82
CA PRO A 227 -4.20 19.09 18.93
C PRO A 227 -3.72 17.64 18.73
N GLY A 228 -4.45 16.66 19.29
CA GLY A 228 -4.11 15.25 19.17
C GLY A 228 -4.28 14.68 17.75
N ASP A 229 -5.18 15.24 16.95
CA ASP A 229 -5.37 14.81 15.56
C ASP A 229 -4.38 15.49 14.60
N ARG A 230 -3.75 16.60 14.98
CA ARG A 230 -2.73 17.28 14.15
C ARG A 230 -1.55 16.35 13.85
N TRP A 231 -1.06 15.63 14.86
CA TRP A 231 0.00 14.63 14.67
C TRP A 231 -0.44 13.49 13.74
N LYS A 232 -1.69 13.03 13.82
CA LYS A 232 -2.20 11.99 12.92
C LYS A 232 -2.22 12.48 11.47
N LEU A 233 -2.65 13.72 11.23
CA LEU A 233 -2.61 14.31 9.90
C LEU A 233 -1.16 14.48 9.40
N ALA A 234 -0.23 14.88 10.27
CA ALA A 234 1.19 14.95 9.93
C ALA A 234 1.77 13.57 9.60
N ALA A 235 1.44 12.54 10.36
CA ALA A 235 1.86 11.16 10.10
C ALA A 235 1.29 10.63 8.77
N ILE A 236 0.03 10.94 8.44
CA ILE A 236 -0.58 10.60 7.14
C ILE A 236 0.12 11.34 6.00
N ALA A 237 0.40 12.65 6.15
CA ALA A 237 1.15 13.42 5.15
C ALA A 237 2.56 12.84 4.93
N GLY A 238 3.25 12.50 6.03
CA GLY A 238 4.54 11.82 5.98
C GLY A 238 4.46 10.45 5.30
N GLY A 239 3.38 9.68 5.55
CA GLY A 239 3.11 8.41 4.88
C GLY A 239 2.87 8.56 3.38
N ILE A 240 2.16 9.61 2.94
CA ILE A 240 1.98 9.92 1.50
C ILE A 240 3.32 10.30 0.85
N ALA A 241 4.14 11.12 1.51
CA ALA A 241 5.47 11.46 1.01
C ALA A 241 6.38 10.23 0.94
N PHE A 242 6.34 9.38 1.96
CA PHE A 242 7.06 8.12 2.01
C PHE A 242 6.62 7.16 0.90
N GLN A 243 5.33 7.11 0.57
CA GLN A 243 4.82 6.34 -0.57
C GLN A 243 5.46 6.79 -1.90
N GLY A 244 5.57 8.10 -2.12
CA GLY A 244 6.27 8.64 -3.29
C GLY A 244 7.75 8.23 -3.35
N ALA A 245 8.46 8.32 -2.22
CA ALA A 245 9.86 7.89 -2.12
C ALA A 245 10.03 6.37 -2.33
N LEU A 246 9.14 5.57 -1.75
CA LEU A 246 9.17 4.12 -1.86
C LEU A 246 8.80 3.65 -3.28
N GLY A 247 7.87 4.33 -3.95
CA GLY A 247 7.56 4.10 -5.36
C GLY A 247 8.74 4.39 -6.28
N TRP A 248 9.47 5.49 -6.03
CA TRP A 248 10.74 5.77 -6.73
C TRP A 248 11.79 4.67 -6.50
N TYR A 249 11.99 4.27 -5.25
CA TYR A 249 12.94 3.19 -4.91
C TYR A 249 12.53 1.85 -5.57
N MET A 250 11.23 1.56 -5.64
CA MET A 250 10.69 0.34 -6.21
C MET A 250 11.01 0.20 -7.71
N VAL A 251 10.90 1.27 -8.49
CA VAL A 251 11.19 1.27 -9.95
C VAL A 251 12.67 1.00 -10.22
N LYS A 252 13.57 1.50 -9.36
CA LYS A 252 15.02 1.37 -9.55
C LYS A 252 15.50 -0.08 -9.77
N SER A 253 14.87 -1.09 -9.14
CA SER A 253 15.33 -2.49 -9.31
C SER A 253 15.06 -3.06 -10.70
N GLY A 254 14.01 -2.59 -11.37
CA GLY A 254 13.65 -3.11 -12.69
C GLY A 254 14.47 -2.48 -13.82
N LEU A 255 15.19 -1.38 -13.53
CA LEU A 255 16.04 -0.66 -14.48
C LEU A 255 17.53 -0.98 -14.31
N ASP A 256 17.87 -1.99 -13.51
CA ASP A 256 19.25 -2.36 -13.23
C ASP A 256 19.91 -3.03 -14.45
N GLU A 257 21.02 -2.48 -14.93
CA GLU A 257 21.74 -2.98 -16.09
C GLU A 257 22.36 -4.37 -15.84
N GLU A 258 22.56 -4.78 -14.58
CA GLU A 258 23.03 -6.13 -14.22
C GLU A 258 22.09 -7.23 -14.74
N LEU A 259 20.80 -6.91 -14.91
CA LEU A 259 19.80 -7.83 -15.47
C LEU A 259 20.13 -8.28 -16.90
N LEU A 260 20.84 -7.44 -17.69
CA LEU A 260 21.28 -7.79 -19.04
C LEU A 260 22.37 -8.86 -19.04
N ASN A 261 23.12 -8.98 -17.94
CA ASN A 261 24.24 -9.90 -17.80
C ASN A 261 23.89 -11.14 -16.96
N THR A 262 22.65 -11.22 -16.46
CA THR A 262 22.17 -12.32 -15.61
C THR A 262 21.34 -13.30 -16.45
N PRO A 263 21.83 -14.52 -16.71
CA PRO A 263 21.10 -15.49 -17.51
C PRO A 263 19.72 -15.82 -16.90
N GLY A 264 18.66 -15.65 -17.69
CA GLY A 264 17.29 -15.94 -17.25
C GLY A 264 16.67 -14.89 -16.31
N ALA A 265 17.32 -13.73 -16.12
CA ALA A 265 16.71 -12.64 -15.35
C ALA A 265 15.48 -12.07 -16.06
N VAL A 266 14.44 -11.78 -15.28
CA VAL A 266 13.23 -11.12 -15.75
C VAL A 266 13.28 -9.66 -15.30
N PRO A 267 13.23 -8.68 -16.22
CA PRO A 267 13.29 -7.27 -15.89
C PRO A 267 11.96 -6.81 -15.29
N ARG A 268 11.83 -6.96 -13.97
CA ARG A 268 10.64 -6.57 -13.21
C ARG A 268 11.03 -5.94 -11.89
N VAL A 269 10.07 -5.24 -11.30
CA VAL A 269 10.20 -4.72 -9.93
C VAL A 269 10.39 -5.89 -8.96
N SER A 270 11.34 -5.77 -8.03
CA SER A 270 11.53 -6.76 -6.97
C SER A 270 10.25 -6.95 -6.15
N GLN A 271 9.85 -8.21 -5.94
CA GLN A 271 8.69 -8.59 -5.13
C GLN A 271 8.77 -8.04 -3.69
N TYR A 272 9.99 -7.90 -3.14
CA TYR A 272 10.20 -7.26 -1.84
C TYR A 272 9.81 -5.79 -1.85
N ARG A 273 10.21 -5.05 -2.89
CA ARG A 273 9.89 -3.62 -3.03
C ARG A 273 8.41 -3.42 -3.33
N LEU A 274 7.82 -4.28 -4.15
CA LEU A 274 6.38 -4.31 -4.43
C LEU A 274 5.57 -4.55 -3.15
N ALA A 275 5.93 -5.58 -2.37
CA ALA A 275 5.27 -5.89 -1.10
C ALA A 275 5.43 -4.77 -0.07
N ALA A 276 6.61 -4.16 0.03
CA ALA A 276 6.83 -3.00 0.89
C ALA A 276 5.95 -1.81 0.47
N HIS A 277 5.87 -1.53 -0.84
CA HIS A 277 5.08 -0.43 -1.38
C HIS A 277 3.59 -0.62 -1.12
N LEU A 278 3.02 -1.77 -1.50
CA LEU A 278 1.62 -2.12 -1.24
C LEU A 278 1.32 -2.15 0.27
N GLY A 279 2.18 -2.77 1.08
CA GLY A 279 2.00 -2.86 2.52
C GLY A 279 1.95 -1.49 3.18
N ALA A 280 2.87 -0.59 2.82
CA ALA A 280 2.85 0.78 3.32
C ALA A 280 1.63 1.57 2.81
N ALA A 281 1.13 1.30 1.59
CA ALA A 281 -0.12 1.90 1.08
C ALA A 281 -1.35 1.42 1.88
N LEU A 282 -1.42 0.14 2.23
CA LEU A 282 -2.50 -0.44 3.04
C LEU A 282 -2.45 0.06 4.50
N VAL A 283 -1.25 0.27 5.06
CA VAL A 283 -1.08 0.90 6.38
C VAL A 283 -1.53 2.36 6.35
N LEU A 284 -1.16 3.11 5.31
CA LEU A 284 -1.61 4.49 5.11
C LEU A 284 -3.14 4.55 5.00
N PHE A 285 -3.73 3.72 4.13
CA PHE A 285 -5.19 3.58 3.98
C PHE A 285 -5.87 3.27 5.32
N THR A 286 -5.33 2.29 6.06
CA THR A 286 -5.81 1.92 7.40
C THR A 286 -5.77 3.10 8.37
N GLY A 287 -4.66 3.83 8.41
CA GLY A 287 -4.49 5.01 9.25
C GLY A 287 -5.49 6.11 8.93
N MET A 288 -5.76 6.36 7.65
CA MET A 288 -6.73 7.35 7.17
C MET A 288 -8.17 6.97 7.57
N VAL A 289 -8.61 5.76 7.24
CA VAL A 289 -9.96 5.26 7.56
C VAL A 289 -10.16 5.17 9.07
N HIS A 290 -9.16 4.66 9.81
CA HIS A 290 -9.21 4.60 11.27
C HIS A 290 -9.33 5.99 11.91
N THR A 291 -8.59 6.98 11.39
CA THR A 291 -8.64 8.36 11.88
C THR A 291 -9.99 9.01 11.57
N ALA A 292 -10.52 8.83 10.36
CA ALA A 292 -11.85 9.31 9.98
C ALA A 292 -12.96 8.69 10.86
N ASN A 293 -12.93 7.37 11.05
CA ASN A 293 -13.83 6.64 11.95
C ASN A 293 -13.73 7.19 13.38
N SER A 294 -12.50 7.47 13.86
CA SER A 294 -12.27 7.99 15.21
C SER A 294 -12.89 9.36 15.40
N ILE A 295 -12.64 10.29 14.47
CA ILE A 295 -13.18 11.66 14.51
C ILE A 295 -14.71 11.65 14.47
N LYS A 296 -15.34 10.91 13.54
CA LYS A 296 -16.81 10.82 13.44
C LYS A 296 -17.44 10.33 14.73
N ARG A 297 -16.85 9.30 15.34
CA ARG A 297 -17.36 8.71 16.57
C ARG A 297 -17.13 9.60 17.78
N ASP A 298 -15.97 10.25 17.87
CA ASP A 298 -15.67 11.21 18.94
C ASP A 298 -16.59 12.42 18.90
N TRP A 299 -16.84 12.96 17.70
CA TRP A 299 -17.80 14.03 17.52
C TRP A 299 -19.22 13.61 17.93
N LYS A 300 -19.69 12.45 17.43
CA LYS A 300 -21.03 11.93 17.78
C LYS A 300 -21.17 11.72 19.29
N TYR A 301 -20.14 11.17 19.94
CA TYR A 301 -20.13 10.95 21.39
C TYR A 301 -20.19 12.27 22.17
N ALA A 302 -19.36 13.25 21.80
CA ALA A 302 -19.29 14.54 22.46
C ALA A 302 -20.61 15.31 22.36
N MET A 303 -21.26 15.31 21.19
CA MET A 303 -22.50 16.04 20.93
C MET A 303 -23.77 15.33 21.44
N GLY A 304 -23.65 14.48 22.46
CA GLY A 304 -24.79 13.80 23.07
C GLY A 304 -25.43 12.68 22.21
N GLY A 305 -24.78 12.27 21.11
CA GLY A 305 -25.28 11.27 20.16
C GLY A 305 -25.29 9.83 20.67
N GLU A 306 -25.46 9.62 21.97
CA GLU A 306 -25.36 8.32 22.61
C GLU A 306 -26.50 7.98 23.58
N ASN A 307 -27.71 8.42 23.25
CA ASN A 307 -28.89 7.59 23.51
C ASN A 307 -28.93 6.45 22.47
N VAL A 308 -27.88 5.63 22.40
CA VAL A 308 -27.96 4.37 21.63
C VAL A 308 -28.86 3.48 22.47
N LYS A 309 -30.16 3.45 22.14
CA LYS A 309 -31.08 2.43 22.66
C LYS A 309 -30.55 1.07 22.18
N ILE A 310 -29.90 0.34 23.07
CA ILE A 310 -29.46 -1.03 22.81
C ILE A 310 -30.65 -1.92 23.14
N ALA A 311 -31.12 -2.68 22.17
CA ALA A 311 -32.22 -3.62 22.36
C ALA A 311 -31.83 -4.64 23.45
N GLY A 312 -32.44 -4.51 24.64
CA GLY A 312 -32.21 -5.36 25.81
C GLY A 312 -31.57 -4.69 27.02
N VAL A 313 -31.21 -3.40 26.95
CA VAL A 313 -30.70 -2.63 28.10
C VAL A 313 -31.83 -1.77 28.67
N THR A 314 -32.46 -2.26 29.74
CA THR A 314 -33.34 -1.48 30.61
C THR A 314 -32.50 -0.81 31.70
N GLY A 315 -32.42 0.52 31.67
CA GLY A 315 -31.76 1.32 32.69
C GLY A 315 -30.32 1.72 32.36
N GLY A 316 -30.11 3.00 32.04
CA GLY A 316 -28.90 3.78 32.33
C GLY A 316 -27.51 3.34 31.85
N GLU A 317 -27.30 2.13 31.30
CA GLU A 317 -25.97 1.69 30.90
C GLU A 317 -25.44 2.54 29.75
N THR A 318 -24.32 3.21 30.00
CA THR A 318 -23.63 4.03 29.01
C THR A 318 -22.81 3.15 28.06
N LEU A 319 -22.53 3.58 26.82
CA LEU A 319 -21.64 2.82 25.91
C LEU A 319 -20.32 2.41 26.60
N ARG A 320 -19.86 3.21 27.57
CA ARG A 320 -18.68 2.94 28.36
C ARG A 320 -18.76 1.64 29.15
N SER A 321 -19.85 1.36 29.87
CA SER A 321 -19.97 0.13 30.68
C SER A 321 -19.90 -1.11 29.80
N ILE A 322 -20.51 -1.06 28.62
CA ILE A 322 -20.44 -2.09 27.59
C ILE A 322 -19.00 -2.31 27.08
N LEU A 323 -18.27 -1.25 26.75
CA LEU A 323 -16.89 -1.35 26.25
C LEU A 323 -15.86 -1.70 27.32
N GLU A 324 -16.24 -1.65 28.60
CA GLU A 324 -15.43 -2.09 29.73
C GLU A 324 -15.61 -3.59 30.03
N ASN A 325 -16.70 -4.20 29.55
CA ASN A 325 -16.96 -5.63 29.71
C ASN A 325 -15.81 -6.51 29.16
N PRO A 326 -15.25 -7.45 29.94
CA PRO A 326 -14.16 -8.33 29.51
C PRO A 326 -14.47 -9.17 28.27
N ALA A 327 -15.72 -9.61 28.06
CA ALA A 327 -16.12 -10.38 26.88
C ALA A 327 -16.06 -9.52 25.61
N VAL A 328 -16.59 -8.30 25.67
CA VAL A 328 -16.53 -7.33 24.57
C VAL A 328 -15.09 -6.95 24.25
N ARG A 329 -14.24 -6.75 25.27
CA ARG A 329 -12.80 -6.48 25.07
C ARG A 329 -12.07 -7.63 24.40
N ARG A 330 -12.34 -8.88 24.80
CA ARG A 330 -11.76 -10.07 24.17
C ARG A 330 -12.17 -10.17 22.71
N PHE A 331 -13.47 -10.00 22.42
CA PHE A 331 -13.97 -9.99 21.05
C PHE A 331 -13.39 -8.84 20.21
N GLY A 332 -13.24 -7.65 20.78
CA GLY A 332 -12.61 -6.51 20.10
C GLY A 332 -11.13 -6.74 19.79
N LYS A 333 -10.37 -7.33 20.72
CA LYS A 333 -8.97 -7.74 20.50
C LYS A 333 -8.88 -8.80 19.40
N TRP A 334 -9.74 -9.82 19.44
CA TRP A 334 -9.82 -10.84 18.39
C TRP A 334 -10.14 -10.24 17.03
N SER A 335 -11.15 -9.37 16.95
CA SER A 335 -11.52 -8.68 15.70
C SER A 335 -10.38 -7.84 15.14
N THR A 336 -9.60 -7.18 16.01
CA THR A 336 -8.42 -6.41 15.60
C THR A 336 -7.30 -7.32 15.11
N PHE A 337 -7.06 -8.44 15.79
CA PHE A 337 -6.09 -9.45 15.37
C PHE A 337 -6.45 -10.05 13.99
N VAL A 338 -7.71 -10.44 13.78
CA VAL A 338 -8.19 -10.92 12.48
C VAL A 338 -8.06 -9.84 11.40
N GLY A 339 -8.29 -8.56 11.74
CA GLY A 339 -8.01 -7.45 10.82
C GLY A 339 -6.53 -7.35 10.43
N GLY A 340 -5.63 -7.64 11.37
CA GLY A 340 -4.19 -7.78 11.11
C GLY A 340 -3.87 -8.96 10.19
N MET A 341 -4.55 -10.10 10.36
CA MET A 341 -4.40 -11.25 9.45
C MET A 341 -4.85 -10.91 8.02
N VAL A 342 -5.95 -10.18 7.86
CA VAL A 342 -6.41 -9.67 6.55
C VAL A 342 -5.36 -8.78 5.91
N LEU A 343 -4.80 -7.82 6.66
CA LEU A 343 -3.73 -6.96 6.18
C LEU A 343 -2.49 -7.76 5.76
N PHE A 344 -2.07 -8.72 6.58
CA PHE A 344 -0.90 -9.57 6.31
C PHE A 344 -1.11 -10.45 5.06
N THR A 345 -2.30 -11.03 4.91
CA THR A 345 -2.67 -11.83 3.73
C THR A 345 -2.71 -10.98 2.46
N ALA A 346 -3.20 -9.73 2.54
CA ALA A 346 -3.17 -8.81 1.40
C ALA A 346 -1.73 -8.47 0.98
N VAL A 347 -0.81 -8.32 1.94
CA VAL A 347 0.62 -8.10 1.66
C VAL A 347 1.28 -9.34 1.07
N SER A 348 0.97 -10.56 1.54
CA SER A 348 1.53 -11.77 0.94
C SER A 348 1.12 -11.94 -0.54
N GLY A 349 -0.04 -11.43 -0.93
CA GLY A 349 -0.48 -11.37 -2.33
C GLY A 349 0.44 -10.54 -3.24
N ALA A 350 1.17 -9.55 -2.71
CA ALA A 350 2.15 -8.80 -3.47
C ALA A 350 3.37 -9.65 -3.88
N PHE A 351 3.75 -10.64 -3.06
CA PHE A 351 4.79 -11.59 -3.44
C PHE A 351 4.32 -12.51 -4.57
N VAL A 352 3.07 -12.97 -4.51
CA VAL A 352 2.45 -13.78 -5.58
C VAL A 352 2.45 -13.01 -6.90
N ALA A 353 2.02 -11.75 -6.89
CA ALA A 353 2.03 -10.90 -8.07
C ALA A 353 3.45 -10.50 -8.51
N GLY A 354 4.38 -10.31 -7.58
CA GLY A 354 5.76 -9.95 -7.89
C GLY A 354 6.56 -11.06 -8.58
N LEU A 355 6.25 -12.32 -8.26
CA LEU A 355 6.91 -13.50 -8.81
C LEU A 355 6.16 -14.13 -9.99
N ASP A 356 4.98 -13.61 -10.34
CA ASP A 356 4.03 -14.23 -11.28
C ASP A 356 3.60 -15.64 -10.83
N ALA A 357 3.62 -15.87 -9.52
CA ALA A 357 3.33 -17.17 -8.90
C ALA A 357 1.87 -17.62 -9.06
N GLY A 358 0.98 -16.72 -9.49
CA GLY A 358 -0.41 -17.06 -9.84
C GLY A 358 -0.55 -18.02 -11.03
N LEU A 359 0.51 -18.22 -11.81
CA LEU A 359 0.54 -19.05 -13.02
C LEU A 359 1.17 -20.44 -12.81
N ILE A 360 1.55 -20.80 -11.57
CA ILE A 360 2.27 -22.05 -11.29
C ILE A 360 1.30 -23.23 -11.20
N TYR A 361 0.46 -23.25 -10.16
CA TYR A 361 -0.62 -24.22 -10.01
C TYR A 361 -1.96 -23.54 -10.25
N ASN A 362 -2.79 -24.01 -11.18
CA ASN A 362 -4.02 -23.31 -11.58
C ASN A 362 -5.32 -24.07 -11.25
N GLU A 363 -5.23 -25.01 -10.31
CA GLU A 363 -6.33 -25.74 -9.71
C GLU A 363 -6.57 -25.36 -8.23
N PHE A 364 -7.76 -25.69 -7.72
CA PHE A 364 -8.14 -25.51 -6.32
C PHE A 364 -9.13 -26.61 -5.90
N PRO A 365 -9.05 -27.19 -4.68
CA PRO A 365 -8.15 -26.85 -3.57
C PRO A 365 -6.75 -27.45 -3.69
N THR A 366 -6.51 -28.31 -4.68
CA THR A 366 -5.22 -28.97 -4.89
C THR A 366 -4.17 -28.07 -5.54
N MET A 367 -2.92 -28.53 -5.56
CA MET A 367 -1.75 -28.03 -6.27
C MET A 367 -0.97 -29.29 -6.73
N GLY A 368 -1.03 -29.61 -8.01
CA GLY A 368 -0.44 -30.83 -8.60
C GLY A 368 -1.18 -32.10 -8.21
N GLY A 369 -2.50 -32.04 -8.06
CA GLY A 369 -3.33 -33.16 -7.58
C GLY A 369 -3.19 -33.50 -6.09
N ARG A 370 -2.44 -32.70 -5.32
CA ARG A 370 -2.25 -32.84 -3.86
C ARG A 370 -2.68 -31.56 -3.14
N LEU A 371 -2.88 -31.56 -1.82
CA LEU A 371 -3.23 -30.32 -1.09
C LEU A 371 -2.04 -29.35 -0.92
N MET A 372 -0.82 -29.85 -1.05
CA MET A 372 0.42 -29.10 -0.95
C MET A 372 1.39 -29.64 -2.01
N PRO A 373 2.18 -28.77 -2.66
CA PRO A 373 3.23 -29.20 -3.59
C PRO A 373 4.25 -30.13 -2.91
N PRO A 374 5.02 -30.90 -3.69
CA PRO A 374 6.15 -31.68 -3.17
C PRO A 374 7.15 -30.83 -2.37
N ALA A 375 7.73 -31.39 -1.31
CA ALA A 375 8.63 -30.66 -0.41
C ALA A 375 9.92 -30.20 -1.11
N ASP A 376 10.40 -30.97 -2.09
CA ASP A 376 11.54 -30.64 -2.95
C ASP A 376 11.26 -29.46 -3.88
N GLU A 377 10.01 -29.29 -4.32
CA GLU A 377 9.60 -28.08 -5.04
C GLU A 377 9.47 -26.87 -4.12
N MET A 378 9.03 -27.06 -2.87
CA MET A 378 8.82 -25.96 -1.92
C MET A 378 10.10 -25.50 -1.21
N MET A 379 11.10 -26.36 -1.08
CA MET A 379 12.35 -26.11 -0.35
C MET A 379 13.55 -26.36 -1.26
N ASP A 380 13.48 -25.81 -2.47
CA ASP A 380 14.47 -26.02 -3.50
C ASP A 380 15.78 -25.24 -3.18
N PRO A 381 16.94 -25.92 -3.05
CA PRO A 381 18.23 -25.27 -2.77
C PRO A 381 18.73 -24.31 -3.85
N ARG A 382 18.09 -24.28 -5.03
CA ARG A 382 18.41 -23.33 -6.12
C ARG A 382 18.12 -21.88 -5.75
N TYR A 383 17.16 -21.62 -4.86
CA TYR A 383 16.84 -20.27 -4.39
C TYR A 383 17.81 -19.74 -3.32
N ALA A 384 18.62 -20.61 -2.72
CA ALA A 384 19.60 -20.23 -1.71
C ALA A 384 20.81 -19.54 -2.36
N GLN A 385 21.11 -18.32 -1.89
CA GLN A 385 22.24 -17.51 -2.38
C GLN A 385 23.49 -17.71 -1.52
N ALA A 386 23.34 -18.10 -0.25
CA ALA A 386 24.49 -18.37 0.60
C ALA A 386 25.23 -19.64 0.13
N ALA A 387 26.57 -19.60 0.17
CA ALA A 387 27.40 -20.73 -0.25
C ALA A 387 27.15 -21.99 0.61
N ASP A 388 26.81 -21.81 1.88
CA ASP A 388 26.48 -22.88 2.84
C ASP A 388 25.01 -23.30 2.80
N LYS A 389 24.20 -22.69 1.92
CA LYS A 389 22.76 -22.94 1.77
C LYS A 389 21.92 -22.69 3.03
N SER A 390 22.45 -21.97 4.01
CA SER A 390 21.76 -21.64 5.26
C SER A 390 20.51 -20.76 5.06
N ASP A 391 20.43 -20.04 3.94
CA ASP A 391 19.32 -19.17 3.59
C ASP A 391 18.18 -19.86 2.82
N THR A 392 18.28 -21.18 2.56
CA THR A 392 17.28 -21.95 1.79
C THR A 392 15.87 -21.75 2.32
N TRP A 393 15.68 -21.78 3.65
CA TRP A 393 14.33 -21.77 4.23
C TRP A 393 13.58 -20.46 3.96
N TRP A 394 14.19 -19.31 4.22
CA TRP A 394 13.50 -18.02 4.06
C TRP A 394 13.48 -17.56 2.61
N ARG A 395 14.51 -17.90 1.82
CA ARG A 395 14.51 -17.62 0.38
C ARG A 395 13.37 -18.31 -0.31
N ASN A 396 13.11 -19.58 0.01
CA ASN A 396 11.98 -20.29 -0.56
C ASN A 396 10.64 -19.64 -0.17
N ILE A 397 10.46 -19.23 1.09
CA ILE A 397 9.23 -18.56 1.54
C ILE A 397 8.94 -17.25 0.77
N PHE A 398 9.96 -16.52 0.28
CA PHE A 398 9.77 -15.20 -0.33
C PHE A 398 10.15 -15.09 -1.82
N GLU A 399 10.86 -16.07 -2.37
CA GLU A 399 11.42 -16.03 -3.73
C GLU A 399 11.04 -17.26 -4.57
N ASN A 400 10.68 -18.39 -3.95
CA ASN A 400 10.18 -19.54 -4.67
C ASN A 400 8.69 -19.33 -5.02
N PRO A 401 8.32 -19.23 -6.31
CA PRO A 401 6.94 -19.00 -6.71
C PRO A 401 5.98 -20.08 -6.21
N THR A 402 6.40 -21.35 -6.18
CA THR A 402 5.58 -22.47 -5.68
C THR A 402 5.24 -22.28 -4.20
N THR A 403 6.25 -21.99 -3.38
CA THR A 403 6.10 -21.80 -1.92
C THR A 403 5.30 -20.54 -1.62
N VAL A 404 5.61 -19.43 -2.29
CA VAL A 404 4.87 -18.16 -2.13
C VAL A 404 3.40 -18.33 -2.50
N GLN A 405 3.09 -19.08 -3.57
CA GLN A 405 1.72 -19.37 -3.96
C GLN A 405 1.00 -20.20 -2.88
N PHE A 406 1.64 -21.26 -2.38
CA PHE A 406 1.09 -22.09 -1.30
C PHE A 406 0.86 -21.30 -0.02
N ASP A 407 1.85 -20.52 0.43
CA ASP A 407 1.80 -19.72 1.64
C ASP A 407 0.65 -18.71 1.58
N HIS A 408 0.48 -18.03 0.45
CA HIS A 408 -0.64 -17.11 0.27
C HIS A 408 -2.00 -17.82 0.33
N ARG A 409 -2.14 -19.01 -0.28
CA ARG A 409 -3.37 -19.83 -0.18
C ARG A 409 -3.65 -20.25 1.26
N ALA A 410 -2.64 -20.73 1.99
CA ALA A 410 -2.78 -21.13 3.39
C ALA A 410 -3.18 -19.95 4.29
N LEU A 411 -2.55 -18.78 4.09
CA LEU A 411 -2.92 -17.53 4.75
C LEU A 411 -4.35 -17.09 4.41
N ALA A 412 -4.77 -17.23 3.15
CA ALA A 412 -6.12 -16.90 2.72
C ALA A 412 -7.18 -17.80 3.37
N ILE A 413 -6.96 -19.12 3.40
CA ILE A 413 -7.90 -20.09 4.02
C ILE A 413 -8.00 -19.86 5.53
N THR A 414 -6.87 -19.68 6.22
CA THR A 414 -6.84 -19.43 7.66
C THR A 414 -7.50 -18.10 8.02
N THR A 415 -7.20 -17.03 7.28
CA THR A 415 -7.83 -15.71 7.45
C THR A 415 -9.32 -15.74 7.15
N PHE A 416 -9.73 -16.41 6.06
CA PHE A 416 -11.14 -16.58 5.69
C PHE A 416 -11.92 -17.26 6.82
N THR A 417 -11.40 -18.37 7.34
CA THR A 417 -12.01 -19.10 8.46
C THR A 417 -12.12 -18.21 9.70
N ALA A 418 -11.07 -17.46 10.02
CA ALA A 418 -11.07 -16.53 11.14
C ALA A 418 -12.12 -15.41 10.97
N VAL A 419 -12.29 -14.85 9.76
CA VAL A 419 -13.31 -13.83 9.47
C VAL A 419 -14.73 -14.42 9.56
N LEU A 420 -14.96 -15.63 9.04
CA LEU A 420 -16.27 -16.30 9.15
C LEU A 420 -16.67 -16.60 10.61
N SER A 421 -15.70 -16.77 11.51
CA SER A 421 -15.99 -16.96 12.93
C SER A 421 -16.62 -15.72 13.61
N LEU A 422 -16.35 -14.51 13.09
CA LEU A 422 -16.73 -13.26 13.73
C LEU A 422 -18.25 -13.07 13.92
N PRO A 423 -19.11 -13.22 12.89
CA PRO A 423 -20.55 -13.10 13.08
C PRO A 423 -21.09 -14.20 14.01
N PHE A 424 -20.58 -15.43 13.91
CA PHE A 424 -20.97 -16.53 14.79
C PHE A 424 -20.71 -16.17 16.26
N LEU A 425 -19.49 -15.74 16.58
CA LEU A 425 -19.11 -15.27 17.92
C LEU A 425 -19.98 -14.08 18.36
N ALA A 426 -20.18 -13.08 17.49
CA ALA A 426 -20.95 -11.86 17.80
C ALA A 426 -22.45 -12.13 18.02
N THR A 427 -22.99 -13.22 17.48
CA THR A 427 -24.41 -13.60 17.64
C THR A 427 -24.69 -14.48 18.86
N ARG A 428 -23.66 -15.02 19.54
CA ARG A 428 -23.84 -15.83 20.76
C ARG A 428 -24.64 -15.04 21.80
N PRO A 429 -25.71 -15.59 22.40
CA PRO A 429 -26.61 -14.83 23.29
C PRO A 429 -25.90 -14.06 24.42
N ALA A 430 -24.88 -14.67 25.02
CA ALA A 430 -24.08 -14.07 26.08
C ALA A 430 -23.33 -12.80 25.63
N LEU A 431 -22.83 -12.77 24.39
CA LEU A 431 -22.08 -11.63 23.86
C LEU A 431 -22.99 -10.63 23.12
N ARG A 432 -23.99 -11.12 22.38
CA ARG A 432 -24.90 -10.31 21.56
C ARG A 432 -25.59 -9.20 22.36
N ARG A 433 -26.05 -9.50 23.58
CA ARG A 433 -26.72 -8.53 24.47
C ARG A 433 -25.79 -7.39 24.91
N GLN A 434 -24.49 -7.62 24.87
CA GLN A 434 -23.46 -6.68 25.33
C GLN A 434 -22.81 -5.92 24.19
N LEU A 435 -23.04 -6.28 22.92
CA LEU A 435 -22.39 -5.63 21.79
C LEU A 435 -23.22 -4.46 21.25
N PRO A 436 -22.56 -3.39 20.75
CA PRO A 436 -23.24 -2.39 19.94
C PRO A 436 -23.96 -3.05 18.75
N PRO A 437 -25.22 -2.71 18.43
CA PRO A 437 -25.99 -3.40 17.36
C PRO A 437 -25.29 -3.40 15.99
N ALA A 438 -24.56 -2.34 15.67
CA ALA A 438 -23.79 -2.23 14.44
C ALA A 438 -22.66 -3.28 14.32
N THR A 439 -22.16 -3.82 15.44
CA THR A 439 -21.05 -4.78 15.46
C THR A 439 -21.40 -6.05 14.69
N VAL A 440 -22.60 -6.59 14.89
CA VAL A 440 -23.06 -7.79 14.16
C VAL A 440 -23.21 -7.49 12.68
N LYS A 441 -23.72 -6.30 12.31
CA LYS A 441 -23.83 -5.88 10.91
C LYS A 441 -22.47 -5.82 10.23
N TRP A 442 -21.46 -5.22 10.87
CA TRP A 442 -20.11 -5.14 10.33
C TRP A 442 -19.40 -6.50 10.29
N ALA A 443 -19.61 -7.38 11.28
CA ALA A 443 -19.08 -8.74 11.24
C ALA A 443 -19.66 -9.55 10.07
N LYS A 444 -20.97 -9.43 9.80
CA LYS A 444 -21.61 -10.04 8.63
C LYS A 444 -21.09 -9.45 7.31
N ALA A 445 -20.91 -8.12 7.25
CA ALA A 445 -20.35 -7.46 6.08
C ALA A 445 -18.92 -7.92 5.80
N ALA A 446 -18.09 -8.11 6.83
CA ALA A 446 -16.75 -8.68 6.69
C ALA A 446 -16.77 -10.11 6.17
N SER A 447 -17.66 -10.96 6.67
CA SER A 447 -17.82 -12.32 6.13
C SER A 447 -18.28 -12.34 4.68
N ALA A 448 -19.22 -11.46 4.29
CA ALA A 448 -19.64 -11.33 2.90
C ALA A 448 -18.48 -10.87 1.99
N ALA A 449 -17.73 -9.86 2.42
CA ALA A 449 -16.54 -9.41 1.70
C ALA A 449 -15.45 -10.50 1.60
N ALA A 450 -15.28 -11.33 2.63
CA ALA A 450 -14.32 -12.44 2.63
C ALA A 450 -14.74 -13.56 1.67
N ILE A 451 -16.03 -13.86 1.56
CA ILE A 451 -16.56 -14.80 0.56
C ILE A 451 -16.26 -14.28 -0.84
N LEU A 452 -16.61 -13.03 -1.14
CA LEU A 452 -16.28 -12.40 -2.43
C LEU A 452 -14.77 -12.43 -2.71
N GLN A 453 -13.96 -12.14 -1.71
CA GLN A 453 -12.50 -12.12 -1.85
C GLN A 453 -11.92 -13.49 -2.22
N VAL A 454 -12.34 -14.55 -1.51
CA VAL A 454 -11.89 -15.91 -1.80
C VAL A 454 -12.42 -16.38 -3.14
N THR A 455 -13.68 -16.09 -3.48
CA THR A 455 -14.24 -16.39 -4.80
C THR A 455 -13.43 -15.75 -5.91
N MET A 456 -13.13 -14.44 -5.82
CA MET A 456 -12.28 -13.75 -6.81
C MET A 456 -10.86 -14.30 -6.85
N GLY A 457 -10.30 -14.73 -5.72
CA GLY A 457 -8.95 -15.31 -5.67
C GLY A 457 -8.88 -16.66 -6.37
N ILE A 458 -9.85 -17.54 -6.10
CA ILE A 458 -9.97 -18.84 -6.76
C ILE A 458 -10.23 -18.65 -8.25
N THR A 459 -11.12 -17.76 -8.65
CA THR A 459 -11.39 -17.55 -10.09
C THR A 459 -10.22 -16.88 -10.80
N THR A 460 -9.49 -15.95 -10.17
CA THR A 460 -8.23 -15.40 -10.70
C THR A 460 -7.26 -16.52 -11.03
N LEU A 461 -7.16 -17.51 -10.15
CA LEU A 461 -6.31 -18.67 -10.32
C LEU A 461 -6.78 -19.56 -11.48
N LEU A 462 -8.05 -19.97 -11.48
CA LEU A 462 -8.61 -20.90 -12.47
C LEU A 462 -8.55 -20.35 -13.91
N TYR A 463 -8.65 -19.02 -14.07
CA TYR A 463 -8.63 -18.36 -15.37
C TYR A 463 -7.25 -17.81 -15.77
N LEU A 464 -6.17 -18.27 -15.14
CA LEU A 464 -4.79 -17.88 -15.48
C LEU A 464 -4.52 -16.36 -15.34
N VAL A 465 -4.94 -15.80 -14.20
CA VAL A 465 -4.70 -14.41 -13.78
C VAL A 465 -5.18 -13.34 -14.80
N PRO A 466 -6.46 -13.31 -15.21
CA PRO A 466 -6.96 -12.23 -16.07
C PRO A 466 -6.85 -10.89 -15.35
N VAL A 467 -6.30 -9.86 -16.03
CA VAL A 467 -6.06 -8.53 -15.43
C VAL A 467 -7.28 -7.95 -14.72
N PRO A 468 -8.51 -7.96 -15.29
CA PRO A 468 -9.67 -7.42 -14.59
C PRO A 468 -10.01 -8.16 -13.29
N LEU A 469 -9.83 -9.48 -13.28
CA LEU A 469 -10.17 -10.34 -12.15
C LEU A 469 -9.13 -10.24 -11.03
N ALA A 470 -7.84 -10.20 -11.40
CA ALA A 470 -6.75 -9.95 -10.46
C ALA A 470 -6.84 -8.54 -9.84
N ALA A 471 -7.18 -7.52 -10.64
CA ALA A 471 -7.43 -6.16 -10.15
C ALA A 471 -8.65 -6.11 -9.22
N ALA A 472 -9.74 -6.82 -9.55
CA ALA A 472 -10.92 -6.95 -8.69
C ALA A 472 -10.60 -7.67 -7.38
N HIS A 473 -9.78 -8.72 -7.41
CA HIS A 473 -9.29 -9.41 -6.21
C HIS A 473 -8.46 -8.47 -5.31
N GLN A 474 -7.60 -7.63 -5.89
CA GLN A 474 -6.87 -6.61 -5.14
C GLN A 474 -7.83 -5.58 -4.53
N ALA A 475 -8.81 -5.08 -5.29
CA ALA A 475 -9.84 -4.17 -4.78
C ALA A 475 -10.65 -4.79 -3.62
N GLY A 476 -11.04 -6.06 -3.77
CA GLY A 476 -11.76 -6.83 -2.76
C GLY A 476 -10.98 -6.97 -1.44
N SER A 477 -9.65 -7.09 -1.50
CA SER A 477 -8.81 -7.17 -0.30
C SER A 477 -8.91 -5.88 0.54
N VAL A 478 -8.90 -4.73 -0.13
CA VAL A 478 -9.03 -3.41 0.54
C VAL A 478 -10.46 -3.20 1.04
N LEU A 479 -11.47 -3.68 0.31
CA LEU A 479 -12.86 -3.69 0.79
C LEU A 479 -13.01 -4.54 2.07
N LEU A 480 -12.46 -5.77 2.08
CA LEU A 480 -12.47 -6.62 3.26
C LEU A 480 -11.77 -5.94 4.44
N LEU A 481 -10.59 -5.36 4.23
CA LEU A 481 -9.89 -4.57 5.25
C LEU A 481 -10.76 -3.41 5.76
N THR A 482 -11.44 -2.70 4.87
CA THR A 482 -12.36 -1.60 5.22
C THR A 482 -13.49 -2.07 6.13
N THR A 483 -14.10 -3.23 5.85
CA THR A 483 -15.15 -3.79 6.72
C THR A 483 -14.61 -4.18 8.10
N MET A 484 -13.38 -4.69 8.18
CA MET A 484 -12.71 -4.98 9.45
C MET A 484 -12.42 -3.72 10.26
N LEU A 485 -12.04 -2.61 9.60
CA LEU A 485 -11.89 -1.30 10.26
C LEU A 485 -13.22 -0.72 10.72
N GLY A 486 -14.31 -0.96 9.98
CA GLY A 486 -15.67 -0.64 10.39
C GLY A 486 -16.08 -1.42 11.66
N LEU A 487 -15.81 -2.73 11.68
CA LEU A 487 -16.04 -3.61 12.82
C LEU A 487 -15.24 -3.17 14.05
N ALA A 488 -13.92 -3.01 13.93
CA ALA A 488 -13.08 -2.53 15.02
C ALA A 488 -13.55 -1.15 15.52
N GLY A 489 -14.00 -0.31 14.58
CA GLY A 489 -14.63 0.98 14.85
C GLY A 489 -15.80 0.86 15.82
N THR A 490 -16.71 -0.13 15.67
CA THR A 490 -17.90 -0.26 16.54
C THR A 490 -17.57 -0.43 18.01
N MET A 491 -16.41 -1.00 18.32
CA MET A 491 -15.93 -1.29 19.66
C MET A 491 -14.86 -0.30 20.15
N ARG A 492 -14.60 0.76 19.37
CA ARG A 492 -13.64 1.78 19.75
C ARG A 492 -14.16 2.60 20.92
N ARG A 493 -13.31 2.76 21.95
CA ARG A 493 -13.56 3.67 23.07
C ARG A 493 -13.50 5.13 22.61
N PRO A 494 -14.39 6.00 23.11
CA PRO A 494 -14.28 7.44 22.89
C PRO A 494 -12.91 7.97 23.32
N GLY A 495 -12.38 8.97 22.63
CA GLY A 495 -11.15 9.66 22.97
C GLY A 495 -11.23 10.46 24.29
N LYS A 496 -10.08 10.86 24.84
CA LYS A 496 -10.03 11.66 26.08
C LYS A 496 -10.74 13.01 25.90
N LEU A 497 -10.49 13.69 24.78
CA LEU A 497 -11.06 15.02 24.51
C LEU A 497 -12.58 14.97 24.30
N SER A 498 -13.11 13.97 23.59
CA SER A 498 -14.56 13.82 23.40
C SER A 498 -15.29 13.56 24.72
N ARG A 499 -14.66 12.85 25.66
CA ARG A 499 -15.17 12.70 27.03
C ARG A 499 -15.19 14.00 27.81
N ALA A 500 -14.10 14.77 27.78
CA ALA A 500 -14.04 16.08 28.43
C ALA A 500 -15.14 17.01 27.88
N TRP A 501 -15.34 17.03 26.56
CA TRP A 501 -16.41 17.77 25.91
C TRP A 501 -17.81 17.34 26.36
N LYS A 502 -18.09 16.03 26.41
CA LYS A 502 -19.38 15.52 26.87
C LYS A 502 -19.67 15.93 28.31
N SER A 503 -18.67 15.82 29.20
CA SER A 503 -18.78 16.24 30.60
C SER A 503 -19.01 17.75 30.75
N ALA A 504 -18.29 18.57 29.98
CA ALA A 504 -18.46 20.02 30.03
C ALA A 504 -19.86 20.46 29.54
N LEU A 505 -20.35 19.88 28.44
CA LEU A 505 -21.71 20.12 27.94
C LEU A 505 -22.78 19.69 28.94
N ALA A 506 -22.60 18.55 29.62
CA ALA A 506 -23.51 18.10 30.67
C ALA A 506 -23.55 19.04 31.89
N ASN A 507 -22.44 19.73 32.17
CA ASN A 507 -22.30 20.68 33.28
C ASN A 507 -22.64 22.13 32.88
N GLY A 508 -23.21 22.38 31.69
CA GLY A 508 -23.52 23.72 31.20
C GLY A 508 -22.27 24.57 30.85
N GLN A 509 -21.08 23.98 30.88
CA GLN A 509 -19.83 24.63 30.53
C GLN A 509 -19.59 24.46 29.02
N GLY A 510 -20.13 25.40 28.25
CA GLY A 510 -19.91 25.46 26.80
C GLY A 510 -18.43 25.74 26.45
N PRO A 511 -17.98 25.36 25.26
CA PRO A 511 -16.61 25.60 24.82
C PRO A 511 -16.34 27.11 24.60
N THR A 512 -15.08 27.52 24.40
CA THR A 512 -14.72 28.93 24.11
C THR A 512 -15.62 29.56 23.03
N ALA A 513 -15.81 30.88 23.05
CA ALA A 513 -16.54 31.63 22.01
C ALA A 513 -16.03 31.34 20.57
N SER A 514 -14.74 31.03 20.40
CA SER A 514 -14.15 30.58 19.12
C SER A 514 -14.55 29.17 18.70
N ALA A 515 -14.80 28.27 19.66
CA ALA A 515 -15.26 26.90 19.42
C ALA A 515 -16.79 26.82 19.23
N VAL A 516 -17.56 27.72 19.86
CA VAL A 516 -19.00 27.89 19.64
C VAL A 516 -19.29 28.28 18.19
N LYS A 517 -18.55 29.22 17.59
CA LYS A 517 -18.73 29.60 16.16
C LYS A 517 -18.67 28.42 15.19
N ASN A 518 -17.80 27.44 15.43
CA ASN A 518 -17.64 26.26 14.57
C ASN A 518 -18.76 25.20 14.77
N VAL A 519 -19.27 25.07 16.00
CA VAL A 519 -20.40 24.18 16.31
C VAL A 519 -21.69 24.80 15.78
N GLU A 520 -21.89 26.10 15.99
CA GLU A 520 -23.08 26.84 15.58
C GLU A 520 -23.18 26.96 14.04
N SER A 521 -22.08 27.20 13.32
CA SER A 521 -22.08 27.18 11.84
C SER A 521 -22.43 25.80 11.28
N THR A 522 -21.99 24.73 11.95
CA THR A 522 -22.24 23.34 11.53
C THR A 522 -23.65 22.88 11.89
N LEU A 523 -24.21 23.34 13.01
CA LEU A 523 -25.60 23.12 13.40
C LEU A 523 -26.56 23.91 12.50
N LYS A 524 -26.28 25.19 12.22
CA LYS A 524 -27.05 26.02 11.28
C LYS A 524 -27.05 25.43 9.85
N ALA A 525 -25.92 24.88 9.39
CA ALA A 525 -25.86 24.16 8.12
C ALA A 525 -26.70 22.86 8.09
N ARG A 526 -27.02 22.27 9.25
CA ARG A 526 -27.86 21.07 9.38
C ARG A 526 -29.36 21.39 9.45
N VAL A 527 -29.70 22.60 9.89
CA VAL A 527 -31.07 23.11 9.95
C VAL A 527 -31.51 23.68 8.59
N ASN A 528 -30.56 24.08 7.74
CA ASN A 528 -30.82 24.70 6.43
C ASN A 528 -30.55 23.80 5.21
N THR A 529 -30.37 22.49 5.40
CA THR A 529 -30.42 21.52 4.29
C THR A 529 -31.83 20.91 4.24
N PRO A 530 -32.61 21.13 3.17
CA PRO A 530 -33.97 20.58 3.04
C PRO A 530 -34.00 19.04 3.02
#